data_AF-A0A1M6KJE0-F1
#
_entry.id   AF-A0A1M6KJE0-F1
#
_cell.length_a   1.000
_cell.length_b   1.000
_cell.length_c   1.000
_cell.angle_alpha   90.00
_cell.angle_beta   90.00
_cell.angle_gamma   90.00
#
_symmetry.space_group_name_H-M   'P 1'
#
loop_
_entity.id
_entity.type
_entity.pdbx_description
1 polymer ?
#
loop_
_entity_poly.entity_id
_entity_poly.type
_entity_poly.pdbx_seq_one_letter_code
_entity_poly.pdbx_strand_id
1 'polypeptide(L)'
;MKNNNYYEGLEIDNIKKNFTSLYINTYMNKEPKEIKIEDKDKEQYEFMLYLDYNCNIKKGRMAIVRRIGMKIEDKKIKNMATAPFNAVMIPVSDKEDKFLKSLENESHTSLSSDHIKDQDIQNNAKRFINNISKEVGKYISDIMKMENPVGGTMDTSDILYSVESSFKKEFQKDISTVQLTRRNSKSKRNIVKVKTHVKSNNGDDNAKTNQNTFGTQRKKSARRQDGDGKDLNRVRFGAEPEEVKRLVLPGKEILYIDLSNNYQYSNEHLCDIVLHIVDGTGKEYSSEFYINNSYFNIVDMNTNLQCSVKNNTIKNVSICNKKIQLKLQTTRSYNSSLKFIYYVEV
;
A
#
# COMPACT_ATOMS: atom_id res chain seq x y z
N MET A 1 -32.75 -27.77 -17.70
CA MET A 1 -33.56 -27.28 -16.56
C MET A 1 -32.63 -27.07 -15.37
N LYS A 2 -32.43 -25.83 -14.89
CA LYS A 2 -31.65 -25.56 -13.67
C LYS A 2 -32.55 -25.86 -12.47
N ASN A 3 -32.22 -26.91 -11.71
CA ASN A 3 -32.95 -27.26 -10.50
C ASN A 3 -32.41 -26.39 -9.34
N ASN A 4 -33.07 -25.26 -9.08
CA ASN A 4 -32.66 -24.25 -8.10
C ASN A 4 -32.72 -24.71 -6.62
N ASN A 5 -33.20 -25.92 -6.35
CA ASN A 5 -33.47 -26.40 -4.98
C ASN A 5 -32.33 -27.18 -4.32
N TYR A 6 -31.22 -27.47 -5.02
CA TYR A 6 -30.11 -28.26 -4.48
C TYR A 6 -28.87 -27.46 -4.07
N TYR A 7 -28.77 -26.19 -4.47
CA TYR A 7 -27.66 -25.32 -4.14
C TYR A 7 -28.19 -24.08 -3.41
N GLU A 8 -28.10 -24.07 -2.08
CA GLU A 8 -28.39 -22.89 -1.28
C GLU A 8 -27.46 -21.72 -1.69
N GLY A 9 -28.06 -20.58 -2.04
CA GLY A 9 -27.36 -19.30 -2.22
C GLY A 9 -26.67 -19.09 -3.58
N LEU A 10 -27.46 -18.92 -4.64
CA LEU A 10 -26.98 -18.58 -6.00
C LEU A 10 -26.64 -17.09 -6.19
N GLU A 11 -26.72 -16.27 -5.14
CA GLU A 11 -26.24 -14.89 -5.21
C GLU A 11 -24.72 -14.87 -5.13
N ILE A 12 -24.07 -14.48 -6.24
CA ILE A 12 -22.61 -14.36 -6.36
C ILE A 12 -22.02 -13.53 -5.20
N ASP A 13 -22.80 -12.56 -4.70
CA ASP A 13 -22.45 -11.70 -3.57
C ASP A 13 -22.28 -12.42 -2.22
N ASN A 14 -22.92 -13.57 -2.04
CA ASN A 14 -23.00 -14.30 -0.77
C ASN A 14 -22.17 -15.60 -0.73
N ILE A 15 -21.41 -15.90 -1.79
CA ILE A 15 -20.55 -17.09 -1.88
C ILE A 15 -19.31 -16.89 -0.98
N LYS A 16 -19.47 -17.15 0.32
CA LYS A 16 -18.38 -17.03 1.29
C LYS A 16 -17.52 -18.29 1.36
N LYS A 17 -18.02 -19.45 0.95
CA LYS A 17 -17.35 -20.76 1.18
C LYS A 17 -17.45 -21.82 0.07
N ASN A 18 -18.47 -21.83 -0.78
CA ASN A 18 -18.65 -22.91 -1.77
C ASN A 18 -18.68 -22.38 -3.21
N PHE A 19 -17.60 -22.62 -3.95
CA PHE A 19 -17.45 -22.16 -5.35
C PHE A 19 -17.86 -23.22 -6.38
N THR A 20 -18.31 -24.41 -5.97
CA THR A 20 -18.59 -25.53 -6.88
C THR A 20 -19.60 -25.18 -7.97
N SER A 21 -20.68 -24.48 -7.64
CA SER A 21 -21.68 -24.06 -8.63
C SER A 21 -21.10 -23.08 -9.66
N LEU A 22 -20.20 -22.19 -9.24
CA LEU A 22 -19.46 -21.30 -10.15
C LEU A 22 -18.54 -22.11 -11.05
N TYR A 23 -17.81 -23.10 -10.52
CA TYR A 23 -16.94 -23.98 -11.32
C TYR A 23 -17.70 -24.71 -12.42
N ILE A 24 -18.85 -25.32 -12.08
CA ILE A 24 -19.70 -25.98 -13.06
C ILE A 24 -20.17 -24.98 -14.13
N ASN A 25 -20.59 -23.78 -13.73
CA ASN A 25 -21.04 -22.75 -14.66
C ASN A 25 -19.93 -22.29 -15.60
N THR A 26 -18.70 -22.10 -15.09
CA THR A 26 -17.54 -21.72 -15.90
C THR A 26 -17.15 -22.83 -16.88
N TYR A 27 -17.13 -24.08 -16.43
CA TYR A 27 -16.81 -25.22 -17.29
C TYR A 27 -17.84 -25.42 -18.43
N MET A 28 -19.13 -25.24 -18.15
CA MET A 28 -20.19 -25.49 -19.13
C MET A 28 -20.36 -24.36 -20.17
N ASN A 29 -19.99 -23.11 -19.84
CA ASN A 29 -20.31 -21.96 -20.67
C ASN A 29 -19.10 -21.20 -21.23
N LYS A 30 -17.88 -21.54 -20.83
CA LYS A 30 -16.67 -20.84 -21.29
C LYS A 30 -15.84 -21.76 -22.16
N GLU A 31 -15.16 -21.17 -23.13
CA GLU A 31 -14.26 -21.91 -24.00
C GLU A 31 -12.95 -22.26 -23.26
N PRO A 32 -12.43 -23.47 -23.44
CA PRO A 32 -11.16 -23.85 -22.86
C PRO A 32 -10.00 -23.15 -23.59
N LYS A 33 -9.01 -22.72 -22.82
CA LYS A 33 -7.71 -22.32 -23.33
C LYS A 33 -6.64 -23.29 -22.85
N GLU A 34 -5.82 -23.77 -23.77
CA GLU A 34 -4.66 -24.58 -23.42
C GLU A 34 -3.57 -23.71 -22.78
N ILE A 35 -3.07 -24.14 -21.62
CA ILE A 35 -1.95 -23.53 -20.92
C ILE A 35 -0.87 -24.58 -20.69
N LYS A 36 0.39 -24.14 -20.77
CA LYS A 36 1.56 -24.99 -20.56
C LYS A 36 2.30 -24.53 -19.31
N ILE A 37 2.60 -25.49 -18.45
CA ILE A 37 3.24 -25.23 -17.16
C ILE A 37 4.51 -26.05 -17.10
N GLU A 38 5.63 -25.37 -16.91
CA GLU A 38 6.93 -26.00 -16.81
C GLU A 38 7.31 -26.28 -15.36
N ASP A 39 8.02 -27.36 -15.14
CA ASP A 39 8.64 -27.68 -13.86
C ASP A 39 10.10 -27.15 -13.80
N LYS A 40 10.88 -27.62 -12.82
CA LYS A 40 12.27 -27.22 -12.64
C LYS A 40 13.16 -27.70 -13.79
N ASP A 41 12.90 -28.89 -14.30
CA ASP A 41 13.66 -29.60 -15.31
C ASP A 41 13.19 -29.27 -16.74
N LYS A 42 12.26 -28.30 -16.84
CA LYS A 42 11.64 -27.83 -18.09
C LYS A 42 10.76 -28.89 -18.76
N GLU A 43 10.29 -29.86 -17.98
CA GLU A 43 9.20 -30.69 -18.45
C GLU A 43 7.92 -29.86 -18.54
N GLN A 44 7.25 -29.98 -19.69
CA GLN A 44 5.99 -29.30 -19.95
C GLN A 44 4.81 -30.19 -19.58
N TYR A 45 3.84 -29.55 -18.93
CA TYR A 45 2.58 -30.13 -18.49
C TYR A 45 1.44 -29.30 -19.05
N GLU A 46 0.49 -29.92 -19.75
CA GLU A 46 -0.57 -29.24 -20.48
C GLU A 46 -1.93 -29.31 -19.77
N PHE A 47 -2.59 -28.15 -19.65
CA PHE A 47 -3.89 -28.03 -18.98
C PHE A 47 -4.88 -27.25 -19.82
N MET A 48 -6.15 -27.64 -19.76
CA MET A 48 -7.28 -26.86 -20.24
C MET A 48 -7.76 -25.94 -19.13
N LEU A 49 -7.68 -24.64 -19.36
CA LEU A 49 -8.13 -23.60 -18.46
C LEU A 49 -9.42 -22.96 -18.98
N TYR A 50 -10.48 -23.09 -18.21
CA TYR A 50 -11.75 -22.40 -18.40
C TYR A 50 -11.76 -21.18 -17.48
N LEU A 51 -12.04 -20.00 -18.00
CA LEU A 51 -12.02 -18.76 -17.22
C LEU A 51 -13.27 -17.94 -17.46
N ASP A 52 -13.87 -17.48 -16.36
CA ASP A 52 -14.97 -16.52 -16.34
C ASP A 52 -14.54 -15.26 -15.58
N TYR A 53 -14.57 -14.11 -16.26
CA TYR A 53 -14.38 -12.81 -15.65
C TYR A 53 -15.75 -12.20 -15.34
N ASN A 54 -15.99 -11.88 -14.07
CA ASN A 54 -17.29 -11.35 -13.63
C ASN A 54 -17.10 -10.46 -12.39
N CYS A 55 -17.36 -9.16 -12.54
CA CYS A 55 -17.19 -8.13 -11.51
C CYS A 55 -17.96 -8.41 -10.21
N ASN A 56 -19.03 -9.22 -10.26
CA ASN A 56 -19.78 -9.60 -9.06
C ASN A 56 -18.99 -10.58 -8.16
N ILE A 57 -17.96 -11.24 -8.70
CA ILE A 57 -17.11 -12.14 -7.94
C ILE A 57 -16.12 -11.33 -7.10
N LYS A 58 -16.32 -11.29 -5.78
CA LYS A 58 -15.43 -10.52 -4.88
C LYS A 58 -14.08 -11.19 -4.60
N LYS A 59 -13.99 -12.51 -4.79
CA LYS A 59 -12.79 -13.30 -4.48
C LYS A 59 -12.52 -14.31 -5.57
N GLY A 60 -11.46 -14.07 -6.33
CA GLY A 60 -10.99 -14.96 -7.37
C GLY A 60 -10.58 -16.34 -6.85
N ARG A 61 -11.10 -17.39 -7.49
CA ARG A 61 -10.76 -18.78 -7.17
C ARG A 61 -10.61 -19.63 -8.42
N MET A 62 -9.80 -20.67 -8.31
CA MET A 62 -9.58 -21.64 -9.36
C MET A 62 -9.77 -23.05 -8.82
N ALA A 63 -10.65 -23.82 -9.45
CA ALA A 63 -10.72 -25.26 -9.27
C ALA A 63 -9.59 -25.94 -10.02
N ILE A 64 -8.83 -26.81 -9.37
CA ILE A 64 -7.95 -27.77 -10.04
C ILE A 64 -8.64 -29.13 -10.00
N VAL A 65 -9.04 -29.60 -11.17
CA VAL A 65 -9.71 -30.89 -11.33
C VAL A 65 -8.66 -31.97 -11.52
N ARG A 66 -8.87 -33.09 -10.82
CA ARG A 66 -8.04 -34.29 -10.97
C ARG A 66 -8.91 -35.48 -11.32
N ARG A 67 -8.46 -36.24 -12.32
CA ARG A 67 -9.19 -37.43 -12.79
C ARG A 67 -8.96 -38.60 -11.85
N ILE A 68 -7.71 -38.82 -11.44
CA ILE A 68 -7.33 -39.82 -10.45
C ILE A 68 -7.85 -39.38 -9.08
N GLY A 69 -8.79 -40.16 -8.56
CA GLY A 69 -9.45 -39.90 -7.28
C GLY A 69 -10.67 -38.98 -7.36
N MET A 70 -11.01 -38.47 -8.55
CA MET A 70 -12.18 -37.60 -8.79
C MET A 70 -12.25 -36.42 -7.82
N LYS A 71 -11.18 -35.62 -7.77
CA LYS A 71 -11.04 -34.53 -6.81
C LYS A 71 -11.06 -33.17 -7.46
N ILE A 72 -11.52 -32.19 -6.70
CA ILE A 72 -11.45 -30.77 -7.04
C ILE A 72 -10.79 -30.05 -5.87
N GLU A 73 -9.64 -29.43 -6.12
CA GLU A 73 -9.00 -28.52 -5.16
C GLU A 73 -9.47 -27.10 -5.41
N ASP A 74 -9.90 -26.39 -4.36
CA ASP A 74 -10.09 -24.94 -4.40
C ASP A 74 -8.75 -24.22 -4.19
N LYS A 75 -8.21 -23.62 -5.25
CA LYS A 75 -6.93 -22.92 -5.23
C LYS A 75 -7.09 -21.41 -5.33
N LYS A 76 -6.41 -20.72 -4.42
CA LYS A 76 -6.18 -19.28 -4.49
C LYS A 76 -4.95 -18.98 -5.34
N ILE A 77 -5.11 -18.21 -6.41
CA ILE A 77 -3.99 -17.74 -7.23
C ILE A 77 -3.25 -16.62 -6.52
N LYS A 78 -1.92 -16.76 -6.41
CA LYS A 78 -1.07 -15.75 -5.78
C LYS A 78 -1.22 -14.40 -6.51
N ASN A 79 -1.32 -13.31 -5.75
CA ASN A 79 -1.51 -11.94 -6.24
C ASN A 79 -2.81 -11.66 -7.03
N MET A 80 -3.70 -12.65 -7.20
CA MET A 80 -5.00 -12.49 -7.88
C MET A 80 -6.20 -12.83 -6.99
N ALA A 81 -5.98 -12.99 -5.69
CA ALA A 81 -6.97 -13.37 -4.68
C ALA A 81 -8.30 -12.59 -4.68
N THR A 82 -8.22 -11.31 -5.02
CA THR A 82 -9.30 -10.33 -5.00
C THR A 82 -9.72 -9.92 -6.40
N ALA A 83 -9.10 -10.49 -7.44
CA ALA A 83 -9.51 -10.26 -8.81
C ALA A 83 -10.86 -10.95 -9.06
N PRO A 84 -11.76 -10.33 -9.85
CA PRO A 84 -13.12 -10.82 -10.02
C PRO A 84 -13.21 -11.89 -11.11
N PHE A 85 -12.71 -13.09 -10.80
CA PHE A 85 -12.70 -14.21 -11.74
C PHE A 85 -13.10 -15.54 -11.09
N ASN A 86 -13.55 -16.49 -11.90
CA ASN A 86 -13.65 -17.89 -11.56
C ASN A 86 -12.94 -18.71 -12.62
N ALA A 87 -12.18 -19.73 -12.23
CA ALA A 87 -11.44 -20.56 -13.16
C ALA A 87 -11.55 -22.05 -12.85
N VAL A 88 -11.42 -22.89 -13.87
CA VAL A 88 -11.34 -24.34 -13.76
C VAL A 88 -10.17 -24.82 -14.61
N MET A 89 -9.23 -25.54 -14.01
CA MET A 89 -8.06 -26.10 -14.67
C MET A 89 -8.16 -27.62 -14.68
N ILE A 90 -8.04 -28.23 -15.86
CA ILE A 90 -8.18 -29.67 -16.07
C ILE A 90 -6.93 -30.20 -16.80
N PRO A 91 -6.28 -31.26 -16.31
CA PRO A 91 -5.14 -31.88 -17.01
C PRO A 91 -5.57 -32.48 -18.34
N VAL A 92 -4.75 -32.31 -19.38
CA VAL A 92 -5.00 -32.90 -20.71
C VAL A 92 -4.75 -34.41 -20.69
N SER A 93 -3.59 -34.85 -20.18
CA SER A 93 -3.19 -36.26 -20.18
C SER A 93 -2.98 -36.84 -18.76
N ASP A 94 -2.84 -38.17 -18.69
CA ASP A 94 -2.59 -38.87 -17.43
C ASP A 94 -1.23 -38.48 -16.82
N LYS A 95 -0.30 -37.95 -17.63
CA LYS A 95 0.99 -37.46 -17.16
C LYS A 95 0.78 -36.31 -16.16
N GLU A 96 0.03 -35.29 -16.55
CA GLU A 96 -0.24 -34.13 -15.72
C GLU A 96 -1.03 -34.51 -14.47
N ASP A 97 -2.00 -35.41 -14.62
CA ASP A 97 -2.86 -35.80 -13.50
C ASP A 97 -2.10 -36.65 -12.45
N LYS A 98 -1.18 -37.51 -12.89
CA LYS A 98 -0.25 -38.22 -12.00
C LYS A 98 0.69 -37.26 -11.29
N PHE A 99 1.17 -36.23 -11.97
CA PHE A 99 2.03 -35.21 -11.35
C PHE A 99 1.26 -34.36 -10.33
N LEU A 100 0.03 -33.95 -10.64
CA LEU A 100 -0.84 -33.29 -9.64
C LEU A 100 -1.12 -34.21 -8.43
N LYS A 101 -1.13 -35.53 -8.62
CA LYS A 101 -1.24 -36.50 -7.51
C LYS A 101 -0.03 -36.53 -6.60
N SER A 102 1.18 -36.46 -7.14
CA SER A 102 2.39 -36.47 -6.31
C SER A 102 2.57 -35.20 -5.48
N LEU A 103 1.83 -34.14 -5.79
CA LEU A 103 1.87 -32.86 -5.11
C LEU A 103 0.81 -32.70 -4.01
N GLU A 104 -0.03 -33.70 -3.76
CA GLU A 104 -1.03 -33.66 -2.68
C GLU A 104 -0.37 -33.65 -1.31
N ASN A 105 -0.83 -32.75 -0.43
CA ASN A 105 -0.45 -32.78 0.96
C ASN A 105 -0.97 -34.02 1.71
N GLU A 106 -0.49 -34.25 2.93
CA GLU A 106 -0.84 -35.43 3.75
C GLU A 106 -2.34 -35.57 4.03
N SER A 107 -3.08 -34.46 4.11
CA SER A 107 -4.55 -34.48 4.25
C SER A 107 -5.29 -34.72 2.94
N HIS A 108 -4.57 -34.81 1.82
CA HIS A 108 -5.09 -34.95 0.47
C HIS A 108 -6.16 -33.92 0.08
N THR A 109 -6.01 -32.70 0.60
CA THR A 109 -6.96 -31.58 0.41
C THR A 109 -6.41 -30.49 -0.50
N SER A 110 -5.09 -30.31 -0.56
CA SER A 110 -4.47 -29.22 -1.31
C SER A 110 -3.12 -29.62 -1.90
N LEU A 111 -2.71 -28.93 -2.97
CA LEU A 111 -1.39 -29.08 -3.54
C LEU A 111 -0.38 -28.29 -2.68
N SER A 112 0.59 -28.99 -2.10
CA SER A 112 1.66 -28.40 -1.29
C SER A 112 2.98 -29.11 -1.51
N SER A 113 4.08 -28.38 -1.42
CA SER A 113 5.44 -28.92 -1.42
C SER A 113 5.93 -29.32 -0.02
N ASP A 114 5.25 -28.92 1.06
CA ASP A 114 5.84 -28.90 2.41
C ASP A 114 6.06 -30.29 3.01
N HIS A 115 5.27 -31.27 2.59
CA HIS A 115 5.34 -32.67 3.08
C HIS A 115 6.41 -33.51 2.36
N ILE A 116 7.00 -33.00 1.27
CA ILE A 116 7.97 -33.73 0.46
C ILE A 116 9.34 -33.68 1.17
N LYS A 117 9.87 -34.86 1.52
CA LYS A 117 11.15 -35.00 2.24
C LYS A 117 12.38 -34.75 1.36
N ASP A 118 12.30 -35.14 0.10
CA ASP A 118 13.40 -34.95 -0.85
C ASP A 118 13.48 -33.46 -1.26
N GLN A 119 14.63 -32.86 -1.03
CA GLN A 119 14.84 -31.43 -1.25
C GLN A 119 14.73 -31.02 -2.72
N ASP A 120 15.14 -31.87 -3.65
CA ASP A 120 15.08 -31.55 -5.08
C ASP A 120 13.66 -31.63 -5.61
N ILE A 121 12.93 -32.67 -5.21
CA ILE A 121 11.51 -32.84 -5.55
C ILE A 121 10.67 -31.74 -4.91
N GLN A 122 10.95 -31.38 -3.65
CA GLN A 122 10.29 -30.28 -2.96
C GLN A 122 10.49 -28.95 -3.68
N ASN A 123 11.73 -28.65 -4.10
CA ASN A 123 12.03 -27.45 -4.87
C ASN A 123 11.34 -27.44 -6.23
N ASN A 124 11.27 -28.60 -6.91
CA ASN A 124 10.54 -28.75 -8.16
C ASN A 124 9.04 -28.48 -7.97
N ALA A 125 8.41 -29.15 -7.01
CA ALA A 125 7.00 -28.96 -6.62
C ALA A 125 6.68 -27.48 -6.33
N LYS A 126 7.53 -26.82 -5.54
CA LYS A 126 7.37 -25.40 -5.21
C LYS A 126 7.47 -24.51 -6.45
N ARG A 127 8.40 -24.80 -7.36
CA ARG A 127 8.55 -24.06 -8.62
C ARG A 127 7.33 -24.26 -9.52
N PHE A 128 6.85 -25.49 -9.67
CA PHE A 128 5.66 -25.80 -10.45
C PHE A 128 4.40 -25.10 -9.93
N ILE A 129 4.13 -25.15 -8.61
CA ILE A 129 2.97 -24.48 -7.99
C ILE A 129 3.04 -22.94 -8.20
N ASN A 130 4.24 -22.37 -8.13
CA ASN A 130 4.43 -20.94 -8.42
C ASN A 130 4.22 -20.64 -9.91
N ASN A 131 4.65 -21.51 -10.81
CA ASN A 131 4.45 -21.37 -12.25
C ASN A 131 2.96 -21.44 -12.63
N ILE A 132 2.17 -22.31 -11.99
CA ILE A 132 0.70 -22.30 -12.12
C ILE A 132 0.16 -20.90 -11.83
N SER A 133 0.55 -20.32 -10.68
CA SER A 133 0.06 -19.00 -10.29
C SER A 133 0.50 -17.90 -11.26
N LYS A 134 1.70 -18.02 -11.84
CA LYS A 134 2.27 -17.05 -12.77
C LYS A 134 1.55 -17.07 -14.12
N GLU A 135 1.42 -18.25 -14.74
CA GLU A 135 0.82 -18.39 -16.08
C GLU A 135 -0.68 -18.07 -16.05
N VAL A 136 -1.41 -18.61 -15.06
CA VAL A 136 -2.83 -18.29 -14.88
C VAL A 136 -3.01 -16.81 -14.53
N GLY A 137 -2.16 -16.25 -13.67
CA GLY A 137 -2.21 -14.83 -13.32
C GLY A 137 -1.96 -13.89 -14.51
N LYS A 138 -1.06 -14.26 -15.42
CA LYS A 138 -0.83 -13.53 -16.67
C LYS A 138 -2.07 -13.54 -17.54
N TYR A 139 -2.68 -14.71 -17.74
CA TYR A 139 -3.89 -14.83 -18.56
C TYR A 139 -5.09 -14.07 -17.97
N ILE A 140 -5.29 -14.12 -16.65
CA ILE A 140 -6.29 -13.30 -15.95
C ILE A 140 -6.04 -11.81 -16.23
N SER A 141 -4.79 -11.36 -16.09
CA SER A 141 -4.44 -9.95 -16.29
C SER A 141 -4.72 -9.48 -17.71
N ASP A 142 -4.49 -10.34 -18.71
CA ASP A 142 -4.73 -10.01 -20.11
C ASP A 142 -6.24 -9.88 -20.39
N ILE A 143 -7.07 -10.80 -19.88
CA ILE A 143 -8.54 -10.71 -19.97
C ILE A 143 -9.05 -9.44 -19.26
N MET A 144 -8.55 -9.15 -18.05
CA MET A 144 -8.95 -7.97 -17.31
C MET A 144 -8.67 -6.66 -18.06
N LYS A 145 -7.54 -6.59 -18.79
CA LYS A 145 -7.20 -5.43 -19.62
C LYS A 145 -8.08 -5.30 -20.86
N MET A 146 -8.47 -6.42 -21.46
CA MET A 146 -9.37 -6.43 -22.61
C MET A 146 -10.78 -5.95 -22.22
N GLU A 147 -11.30 -6.43 -21.09
CA GLU A 147 -12.62 -6.07 -20.57
C GLU A 147 -12.67 -4.66 -19.97
N ASN A 148 -11.55 -4.14 -19.47
CA ASN A 148 -11.44 -2.80 -18.89
C ASN A 148 -10.42 -1.93 -19.66
N PRO A 149 -10.80 -1.38 -20.84
CA PRO A 149 -9.93 -0.47 -21.58
C PRO A 149 -9.70 0.82 -20.79
N VAL A 150 -8.48 1.36 -20.88
CA VAL A 150 -7.96 2.49 -20.08
C VAL A 150 -8.63 3.85 -20.38
N GLY A 151 -9.71 3.88 -21.17
CA GLY A 151 -10.38 5.09 -21.64
C GLY A 151 -11.74 5.39 -20.98
N GLY A 152 -12.21 4.55 -20.05
CA GLY A 152 -13.51 4.73 -19.39
C GLY A 152 -13.46 5.69 -18.19
N THR A 153 -14.58 6.38 -17.92
CA THR A 153 -14.79 7.11 -16.67
C THR A 153 -14.79 6.12 -15.50
N MET A 154 -13.81 6.23 -14.61
CA MET A 154 -13.69 5.38 -13.43
C MET A 154 -14.75 5.76 -12.41
N ASP A 155 -15.58 4.81 -11.98
CA ASP A 155 -16.43 5.01 -10.81
C ASP A 155 -15.53 5.06 -9.56
N THR A 156 -15.38 6.26 -9.01
CA THR A 156 -14.47 6.54 -7.89
C THR A 156 -15.11 6.26 -6.53
N SER A 157 -16.39 5.87 -6.50
CA SER A 157 -17.17 5.64 -5.28
C SER A 157 -16.54 4.57 -4.38
N ASP A 158 -16.08 3.47 -4.97
CA ASP A 158 -15.44 2.37 -4.24
C ASP A 158 -14.03 2.70 -3.75
N ILE A 159 -13.30 3.54 -4.51
CA ILE A 159 -11.98 4.04 -4.09
C ILE A 159 -12.15 4.92 -2.86
N LEU A 160 -13.11 5.84 -2.88
CA LEU A 160 -13.47 6.68 -1.73
C LEU A 160 -13.80 5.84 -0.49
N TYR A 161 -14.62 4.79 -0.64
CA TYR A 161 -14.95 3.90 0.46
C TYR A 161 -13.74 3.13 1.01
N SER A 162 -12.87 2.63 0.13
CA SER A 162 -11.66 1.89 0.53
C SER A 162 -10.64 2.78 1.24
N VAL A 163 -10.47 4.02 0.77
CA VAL A 163 -9.63 5.04 1.40
C VAL A 163 -10.21 5.40 2.75
N GLU A 164 -11.51 5.65 2.85
CA GLU A 164 -12.18 5.97 4.11
C GLU A 164 -12.10 4.82 5.12
N SER A 165 -12.26 3.56 4.68
CA SER A 165 -12.15 2.40 5.57
C SER A 165 -10.72 2.16 6.03
N SER A 166 -9.73 2.33 5.15
CA SER A 166 -8.31 2.20 5.51
C SER A 166 -7.90 3.31 6.47
N PHE A 167 -8.35 4.54 6.22
CA PHE A 167 -8.17 5.68 7.11
C PHE A 167 -8.84 5.43 8.47
N LYS A 168 -10.11 5.00 8.51
CA LYS A 168 -10.80 4.61 9.76
C LYS A 168 -10.04 3.53 10.54
N LYS A 169 -9.45 2.56 9.86
CA LYS A 169 -8.64 1.50 10.49
C LYS A 169 -7.31 2.01 11.02
N GLU A 170 -6.65 2.94 10.33
CA GLU A 170 -5.46 3.62 10.84
C GLU A 170 -5.79 4.45 12.09
N PHE A 171 -6.87 5.24 12.05
CA PHE A 171 -7.37 5.94 13.24
C PHE A 171 -7.74 5.00 14.40
N GLN A 172 -8.33 3.84 14.11
CA GLN A 172 -8.65 2.85 15.15
C GLN A 172 -7.42 2.21 15.78
N LYS A 173 -6.32 2.03 15.03
CA LYS A 173 -5.05 1.52 15.58
C LYS A 173 -4.40 2.52 16.54
N ASP A 174 -4.58 3.81 16.28
CA ASP A 174 -4.07 4.89 17.13
C ASP A 174 -4.94 5.14 18.38
N ILE A 175 -6.15 4.57 18.43
CA ILE A 175 -7.07 4.67 19.57
C ILE A 175 -7.04 3.36 20.36
N SER A 176 -6.18 3.27 21.38
CA SER A 176 -6.29 2.19 22.38
C SER A 176 -7.63 2.27 23.13
N THR A 177 -8.09 1.21 23.82
CA THR A 177 -9.33 1.10 24.64
C THR A 177 -9.04 1.09 26.17
N VAL A 178 -9.60 2.00 27.02
CA VAL A 178 -9.35 2.03 28.50
C VAL A 178 -10.66 1.67 29.19
N GLN A 179 -10.54 0.75 30.14
CA GLN A 179 -11.52 0.40 31.17
C GLN A 179 -11.30 1.26 32.42
N LEU A 180 -12.37 1.86 32.94
CA LEU A 180 -12.35 2.48 34.28
C LEU A 180 -12.61 1.42 35.35
N THR A 181 -11.76 1.38 36.38
CA THR A 181 -12.06 0.75 37.66
C THR A 181 -12.34 1.84 38.68
N ARG A 182 -13.59 1.95 39.15
CA ARG A 182 -13.92 2.76 40.33
C ARG A 182 -13.76 1.90 41.57
N ARG A 183 -13.19 2.48 42.63
CA ARG A 183 -13.03 1.88 43.95
C ARG A 183 -14.38 1.30 44.39
N ASN A 184 -14.40 0.00 44.66
CA ASN A 184 -15.53 -0.82 45.13
C ASN A 184 -16.71 -0.99 44.16
N SER A 185 -16.52 -1.77 43.09
CA SER A 185 -17.53 -2.71 42.57
C SER A 185 -16.95 -3.54 41.44
N LYS A 186 -17.20 -4.87 41.46
CA LYS A 186 -16.69 -5.89 40.53
C LYS A 186 -17.33 -5.82 39.12
N SER A 187 -17.47 -4.65 38.50
CA SER A 187 -17.91 -4.58 37.09
C SER A 187 -17.33 -3.38 36.34
N LYS A 188 -16.68 -3.66 35.21
CA LYS A 188 -15.98 -2.68 34.35
C LYS A 188 -16.93 -2.18 33.25
N ARG A 189 -17.01 -0.86 33.03
CA ARG A 189 -17.62 -0.26 31.83
C ARG A 189 -16.65 0.74 31.18
N ASN A 190 -16.56 0.71 29.85
CA ASN A 190 -15.65 1.52 29.02
C ASN A 190 -16.33 2.83 28.61
N ILE A 191 -15.80 3.98 29.03
CA ILE A 191 -16.19 5.29 28.48
C ILE A 191 -14.94 6.17 28.34
N VAL A 192 -14.43 6.21 27.11
CA VAL A 192 -13.53 7.20 26.47
C VAL A 192 -12.08 7.33 26.99
N LYS A 193 -11.11 7.27 26.06
CA LYS A 193 -9.66 7.41 26.30
C LYS A 193 -9.10 8.73 25.77
N VAL A 194 -8.35 9.42 26.62
CA VAL A 194 -7.35 10.43 26.26
C VAL A 194 -6.11 10.17 27.12
N LYS A 195 -4.90 10.12 26.52
CA LYS A 195 -3.71 10.90 26.95
C LYS A 195 -2.34 10.41 26.41
N THR A 196 -1.58 11.40 25.93
CA THR A 196 -0.13 11.70 26.02
C THR A 196 0.89 10.60 26.34
N HIS A 197 1.88 10.47 25.45
CA HIS A 197 3.06 9.61 25.60
C HIS A 197 4.10 10.19 26.58
N VAL A 198 4.35 9.48 27.69
CA VAL A 198 5.61 9.51 28.42
C VAL A 198 6.13 8.06 28.42
N LYS A 199 7.31 7.82 27.86
CA LYS A 199 7.96 6.49 27.87
C LYS A 199 8.66 6.28 29.21
N SER A 200 8.29 5.24 29.94
CA SER A 200 9.05 4.72 31.09
C SER A 200 10.05 3.67 30.62
N ASN A 201 11.34 3.88 30.91
CA ASN A 201 12.38 2.86 30.78
C ASN A 201 12.27 1.84 31.93
N ASN A 202 12.16 0.56 31.60
CA ASN A 202 12.59 -0.54 32.46
C ASN A 202 13.59 -1.37 31.64
N GLY A 203 14.76 -1.62 32.21
CA GLY A 203 15.89 -2.26 31.56
C GLY A 203 15.89 -3.79 31.64
N ASP A 204 16.84 -4.40 30.93
CA ASP A 204 17.66 -5.47 31.49
C ASP A 204 18.96 -5.63 30.68
N ASP A 205 20.05 -5.85 31.42
CA ASP A 205 21.41 -6.05 30.94
C ASP A 205 21.56 -7.42 30.25
N ASN A 206 22.13 -7.44 29.04
CA ASN A 206 23.07 -8.50 28.65
C ASN A 206 23.85 -8.15 27.38
N ALA A 207 25.17 -8.35 27.48
CA ALA A 207 26.19 -7.95 26.53
C ALA A 207 26.04 -8.56 25.12
N LYS A 208 26.37 -7.75 24.10
CA LYS A 208 27.36 -8.09 23.06
C LYS A 208 27.71 -6.87 22.22
N THR A 209 28.95 -6.43 22.38
CA THR A 209 29.68 -5.55 21.47
C THR A 209 29.59 -6.09 20.05
N ASN A 210 28.96 -5.32 19.16
CA ASN A 210 29.29 -5.33 17.74
C ASN A 210 29.20 -3.89 17.25
N GLN A 211 30.38 -3.30 17.06
CA GLN A 211 30.53 -2.08 16.29
C GLN A 211 29.96 -2.33 14.90
N ASN A 212 28.87 -1.64 14.57
CA ASN A 212 28.56 -1.24 13.21
C ASN A 212 28.10 0.20 13.27
N THR A 213 29.08 1.09 13.15
CA THR A 213 28.92 2.51 12.88
C THR A 213 28.13 2.73 11.59
N PHE A 214 26.81 2.86 11.69
CA PHE A 214 26.05 3.66 10.75
C PHE A 214 25.96 5.06 11.33
N GLY A 215 26.77 5.96 10.76
CA GLY A 215 26.91 7.33 11.23
C GLY A 215 25.57 8.04 11.27
N THR A 216 25.18 8.48 12.46
CA THR A 216 24.36 9.68 12.64
C THR A 216 25.00 10.79 11.81
N GLN A 217 24.45 11.07 10.62
CA GLN A 217 24.75 12.29 9.90
C GLN A 217 24.35 13.44 10.82
N ARG A 218 25.37 14.07 11.42
CA ARG A 218 25.23 15.35 12.13
C ARG A 218 24.47 16.30 11.21
N LYS A 219 23.28 16.75 11.64
CA LYS A 219 22.54 17.87 11.04
C LYS A 219 23.52 19.05 10.92
N LYS A 220 23.97 19.37 9.70
CA LYS A 220 24.88 20.49 9.46
C LYS A 220 24.07 21.79 9.48
N SER A 221 24.31 22.62 10.49
CA SER A 221 24.00 24.06 10.44
C SER A 221 24.87 24.70 9.36
N ALA A 222 24.30 25.05 8.21
CA ALA A 222 24.98 25.84 7.19
C ALA A 222 24.55 27.31 7.34
N ARG A 223 25.50 28.20 7.64
CA ARG A 223 25.30 29.65 7.55
C ARG A 223 25.38 30.06 6.08
N ARG A 224 24.39 30.79 5.57
CA ARG A 224 24.51 31.54 4.31
C ARG A 224 24.62 33.03 4.62
N GLN A 225 25.63 33.69 4.07
CA GLN A 225 25.66 35.13 3.85
C GLN A 225 25.18 35.34 2.41
N ASP A 226 23.89 35.61 2.23
CA ASP A 226 23.40 36.14 0.97
C ASP A 226 23.38 37.67 1.09
N GLY A 227 24.15 38.34 0.24
CA GLY A 227 24.31 39.80 0.22
C GLY A 227 23.03 40.50 -0.21
N ASP A 228 22.41 41.20 0.74
CA ASP A 228 22.20 42.65 0.73
C ASP A 228 21.47 43.04 2.02
N GLY A 229 22.18 43.73 2.92
CA GLY A 229 21.62 44.33 4.14
C GLY A 229 21.79 43.52 5.43
N LYS A 230 22.70 44.03 6.29
CA LYS A 230 22.85 43.81 7.74
C LYS A 230 22.54 42.42 8.31
N ASP A 231 23.61 41.69 8.63
CA ASP A 231 23.75 40.72 9.73
C ASP A 231 22.45 40.20 10.37
N LEU A 232 21.87 39.16 9.78
CA LEU A 232 20.98 38.25 10.49
C LEU A 232 21.60 36.86 10.39
N ASN A 233 22.04 36.32 11.53
CA ASN A 233 22.49 34.94 11.66
C ASN A 233 21.30 33.99 11.45
N ARG A 234 20.85 33.83 10.20
CA ARG A 234 19.73 32.95 9.88
C ARG A 234 20.18 31.51 10.00
N VAL A 235 19.47 30.74 10.81
CA VAL A 235 19.78 29.33 11.04
C VAL A 235 18.80 28.47 10.25
N ARG A 236 19.34 27.65 9.35
CA ARG A 236 18.56 26.72 8.55
C ARG A 236 18.41 25.39 9.27
N PHE A 237 17.17 24.96 9.43
CA PHE A 237 16.82 23.66 10.01
C PHE A 237 15.97 22.87 9.03
N GLY A 238 16.30 21.59 8.81
CA GLY A 238 15.47 20.69 8.01
C GLY A 238 14.29 20.18 8.82
N ALA A 239 13.08 20.33 8.27
CA ALA A 239 11.88 19.76 8.87
C ALA A 239 11.86 18.24 8.67
N GLU A 240 11.53 17.50 9.73
CA GLU A 240 11.46 16.05 9.65
C GLU A 240 10.19 15.62 8.90
N PRO A 241 10.20 14.50 8.14
CA PRO A 241 9.02 14.06 7.40
C PRO A 241 7.76 13.88 8.25
N GLU A 242 7.92 13.52 9.54
CA GLU A 242 6.81 13.36 10.49
C GLU A 242 6.17 14.70 10.92
N GLU A 243 6.94 15.79 10.85
CA GLU A 243 6.51 17.14 11.19
C GLU A 243 5.76 17.81 10.04
N VAL A 244 5.90 17.29 8.81
CA VAL A 244 5.34 17.90 7.61
C VAL A 244 4.13 17.11 7.10
N LYS A 245 3.01 17.81 6.90
CA LYS A 245 1.81 17.28 6.28
C LYS A 245 1.48 18.08 5.03
N ARG A 246 1.28 17.37 3.93
CA ARG A 246 0.98 17.93 2.61
C ARG A 246 -0.34 17.38 2.11
N LEU A 247 -1.24 18.26 1.67
CA LEU A 247 -2.51 17.89 1.04
C LEU A 247 -2.59 18.53 -0.35
N VAL A 248 -2.56 17.71 -1.39
CA VAL A 248 -2.66 18.16 -2.78
C VAL A 248 -4.12 18.03 -3.24
N LEU A 249 -4.71 19.13 -3.67
CA LEU A 249 -6.07 19.23 -4.19
C LEU A 249 -6.04 19.80 -5.62
N PRO A 250 -7.13 19.67 -6.40
CA PRO A 250 -7.21 20.31 -7.70
C PRO A 250 -6.98 21.83 -7.60
N GLY A 251 -5.94 22.33 -8.28
CA GLY A 251 -5.61 23.76 -8.36
C GLY A 251 -4.94 24.37 -7.10
N LYS A 252 -4.72 23.59 -6.04
CA LYS A 252 -4.12 24.10 -4.79
C LYS A 252 -3.48 22.99 -3.97
N GLU A 253 -2.45 23.36 -3.22
CA GLU A 253 -1.78 22.54 -2.24
C GLU A 253 -1.83 23.22 -0.87
N ILE A 254 -2.01 22.44 0.19
CA ILE A 254 -1.95 22.90 1.57
C ILE A 254 -0.75 22.25 2.23
N LEU A 255 0.14 23.07 2.76
CA LEU A 255 1.33 22.67 3.50
C LEU A 255 1.16 23.02 4.98
N TYR A 256 1.35 22.03 5.83
CA TYR A 256 1.32 22.16 7.28
C TYR A 256 2.64 21.66 7.85
N ILE A 257 3.29 22.46 8.70
CA ILE A 257 4.50 22.07 9.42
C ILE A 257 4.27 22.24 10.91
N ASP A 258 4.45 21.16 11.67
CA ASP A 258 4.33 21.14 13.13
C ASP A 258 5.70 21.24 13.79
N LEU A 259 5.99 22.41 14.36
CA LEU A 259 7.24 22.69 15.06
C LEU A 259 7.12 22.43 16.57
N SER A 260 6.03 21.82 17.05
CA SER A 260 5.76 21.65 18.48
C SER A 260 6.83 20.83 19.21
N ASN A 261 7.44 19.87 18.53
CA ASN A 261 8.46 18.96 19.07
C ASN A 261 9.88 19.52 18.95
N ASN A 262 10.08 20.62 18.22
CA ASN A 262 11.38 21.22 18.02
C ASN A 262 11.57 22.45 18.92
N TYR A 263 12.40 22.29 19.95
CA TYR A 263 12.78 23.39 20.85
C TYR A 263 13.50 24.55 20.13
N GLN A 264 14.03 24.29 18.94
CA GLN A 264 14.79 25.23 18.12
C GLN A 264 13.97 26.42 17.59
N TYR A 265 12.63 26.33 17.57
CA TYR A 265 11.74 27.41 17.08
C TYR A 265 10.90 28.05 18.20
N SER A 266 11.22 27.77 19.46
CA SER A 266 10.39 28.11 20.62
C SER A 266 10.15 29.62 20.82
N ASN A 267 11.05 30.47 20.32
CA ASN A 267 10.98 31.92 20.46
C ASN A 267 10.74 32.66 19.13
N GLU A 268 10.50 31.94 18.04
CA GLU A 268 10.42 32.53 16.69
C GLU A 268 8.96 32.67 16.24
N HIS A 269 8.64 33.84 15.66
CA HIS A 269 7.29 34.16 15.18
C HIS A 269 7.20 34.25 13.65
N LEU A 270 8.34 34.39 12.98
CA LEU A 270 8.45 34.47 11.53
C LEU A 270 9.57 33.56 11.06
N CYS A 271 9.40 32.96 9.90
CA CYS A 271 10.42 32.15 9.26
C CYS A 271 10.36 32.26 7.74
N ASP A 272 11.44 31.88 7.09
CA ASP A 272 11.51 31.66 5.66
C ASP A 272 11.48 30.15 5.36
N ILE A 273 10.88 29.77 4.23
CA ILE A 273 10.72 28.35 3.86
C ILE A 273 11.36 28.08 2.50
N VAL A 274 12.20 27.05 2.47
CA VAL A 274 12.92 26.58 1.28
C VAL A 274 12.50 25.17 0.94
N LEU A 275 12.30 24.88 -0.35
CA LEU A 275 11.92 23.57 -0.86
C LEU A 275 13.05 23.01 -1.72
N HIS A 276 13.43 21.75 -1.49
CA HIS A 276 14.38 20.99 -2.32
C HIS A 276 13.74 19.69 -2.78
N ILE A 277 13.93 19.32 -4.06
CA ILE A 277 13.43 18.04 -4.58
C ILE A 277 14.29 16.90 -4.04
N VAL A 278 13.63 15.77 -3.75
CA VAL A 278 14.31 14.52 -3.37
C VAL A 278 13.92 13.40 -4.31
N ASP A 279 14.90 12.61 -4.73
CA ASP A 279 14.71 11.44 -5.58
C ASP A 279 14.36 10.15 -4.80
N GLY A 280 14.18 9.04 -5.51
CA GLY A 280 13.90 7.74 -4.89
C GLY A 280 15.05 7.15 -4.06
N THR A 281 16.24 7.75 -4.11
CA THR A 281 17.43 7.35 -3.36
C THR A 281 17.72 8.25 -2.15
N GLY A 282 16.95 9.33 -1.98
CA GLY A 282 17.13 10.31 -0.90
C GLY A 282 18.11 11.44 -1.23
N LYS A 283 18.55 11.58 -2.49
CA LYS A 283 19.45 12.65 -2.89
C LYS A 283 18.67 13.96 -3.12
N GLU A 284 19.20 15.05 -2.57
CA GLU A 284 18.61 16.39 -2.64
C GLU A 284 19.09 17.18 -3.86
N TYR A 285 18.15 17.83 -4.53
CA TYR A 285 18.37 18.68 -5.69
C TYR A 285 17.84 20.09 -5.41
N SER A 286 18.75 21.00 -5.07
CA SER A 286 18.41 22.36 -4.63
C SER A 286 18.18 23.36 -5.76
N SER A 287 18.71 23.08 -6.96
CA SER A 287 18.65 23.98 -8.13
C SER A 287 17.63 23.56 -9.19
N GLU A 288 17.03 22.38 -9.07
CA GLU A 288 16.14 21.82 -10.11
C GLU A 288 14.68 22.23 -9.94
N PHE A 289 14.33 22.83 -8.80
CA PHE A 289 12.97 23.25 -8.49
C PHE A 289 12.87 24.76 -8.34
N TYR A 290 11.90 25.36 -9.03
CA TYR A 290 11.57 26.77 -8.89
C TYR A 290 10.12 26.94 -8.44
N ILE A 291 9.92 27.52 -7.26
CA ILE A 291 8.61 27.72 -6.61
C ILE A 291 7.67 28.49 -7.55
N ASN A 292 8.13 29.57 -8.16
CA ASN A 292 7.31 30.42 -9.03
C ASN A 292 6.85 29.71 -10.33
N ASN A 293 7.54 28.64 -10.75
CA ASN A 293 7.12 27.86 -11.92
C ASN A 293 5.96 26.92 -11.57
N SER A 294 5.88 26.48 -10.30
CA SER A 294 4.90 25.49 -9.83
C SER A 294 3.73 26.12 -9.09
N TYR A 295 3.93 27.30 -8.50
CA TYR A 295 2.92 28.02 -7.73
C TYR A 295 2.90 29.48 -8.13
N PHE A 296 1.70 30.01 -8.42
CA PHE A 296 1.54 31.42 -8.81
C PHE A 296 1.11 32.32 -7.65
N ASN A 297 0.59 31.72 -6.58
CA ASN A 297 0.14 32.46 -5.40
C ASN A 297 0.33 31.61 -4.14
N ILE A 298 0.85 32.22 -3.08
CA ILE A 298 1.16 31.58 -1.81
C ILE A 298 0.55 32.44 -0.71
N VAL A 299 -0.33 31.85 0.09
CA VAL A 299 -1.03 32.54 1.18
C VAL A 299 -0.70 31.85 2.49
N ASP A 300 -0.23 32.62 3.47
CA ASP A 300 -0.12 32.17 4.85
C ASP A 300 -1.51 32.13 5.48
N MET A 301 -1.97 30.94 5.87
CA MET A 301 -3.31 30.78 6.42
C MET A 301 -3.42 31.27 7.86
N ASN A 302 -2.30 31.43 8.57
CA ASN A 302 -2.30 31.97 9.94
C ASN A 302 -2.60 33.48 9.93
N THR A 303 -2.07 34.22 8.95
CA THR A 303 -2.25 35.68 8.80
C THR A 303 -3.22 36.07 7.69
N ASN A 304 -3.58 35.15 6.80
CA ASN A 304 -4.28 35.36 5.53
C ASN A 304 -3.58 36.36 4.58
N LEU A 305 -2.27 36.56 4.76
CA LEU A 305 -1.47 37.44 3.90
C LEU A 305 -0.78 36.64 2.79
N GLN A 306 -0.60 37.27 1.64
CA GLN A 306 0.15 36.71 0.54
C GLN A 306 1.66 36.75 0.85
N CYS A 307 2.33 35.60 0.74
CA CYS A 307 3.76 35.49 0.92
C CYS A 307 4.51 35.92 -0.35
N SER A 308 5.65 36.59 -0.19
CA SER A 308 6.55 36.90 -1.29
C SER A 308 7.58 35.78 -1.48
N VAL A 309 7.92 35.46 -2.74
CA VAL A 309 8.96 34.49 -3.07
C VAL A 309 10.17 35.24 -3.63
N LYS A 310 11.32 35.13 -2.96
CA LYS A 310 12.60 35.72 -3.40
C LYS A 310 13.69 34.66 -3.34
N ASN A 311 14.52 34.56 -4.37
CA ASN A 311 15.60 33.56 -4.49
C ASN A 311 15.12 32.13 -4.16
N ASN A 312 13.98 31.74 -4.72
CA ASN A 312 13.36 30.42 -4.50
C ASN A 312 13.05 30.10 -3.02
N THR A 313 12.80 31.14 -2.21
CA THR A 313 12.47 31.04 -0.80
C THR A 313 11.18 31.80 -0.52
N ILE A 314 10.25 31.18 0.20
CA ILE A 314 9.01 31.82 0.66
C ILE A 314 9.37 32.66 1.88
N LYS A 315 9.14 33.97 1.82
CA LYS A 315 9.58 34.92 2.84
C LYS A 315 8.49 35.27 3.84
N ASN A 316 8.90 35.51 5.09
CA ASN A 316 8.08 36.06 6.18
C ASN A 316 6.81 35.24 6.47
N VAL A 317 6.95 33.92 6.55
CA VAL A 317 5.86 33.01 6.93
C VAL A 317 5.70 33.03 8.45
N SER A 318 4.46 33.13 8.94
CA SER A 318 4.21 33.20 10.38
C SER A 318 4.16 31.83 11.07
N ILE A 319 4.69 31.80 12.28
CA ILE A 319 4.64 30.67 13.19
C ILE A 319 3.60 30.99 14.28
N CYS A 320 2.44 30.34 14.21
CA CYS A 320 1.38 30.49 15.21
C CYS A 320 1.19 29.18 15.97
N ASN A 321 1.24 29.22 17.30
CA ASN A 321 1.15 28.02 18.14
C ASN A 321 2.14 26.91 17.71
N LYS A 322 3.36 27.30 17.34
CA LYS A 322 4.41 26.41 16.80
C LYS A 322 4.00 25.68 15.51
N LYS A 323 3.10 26.25 14.73
CA LYS A 323 2.58 25.64 13.50
C LYS A 323 2.64 26.64 12.36
N ILE A 324 2.99 26.13 11.19
CA ILE A 324 2.99 26.86 9.93
C ILE A 324 1.91 26.28 9.04
N GLN A 325 1.13 27.14 8.40
CA GLN A 325 0.09 26.76 7.46
C GLN A 325 0.15 27.61 6.19
N LEU A 326 0.46 26.99 5.07
CA LEU A 326 0.52 27.64 3.77
C LEU A 326 -0.49 27.03 2.81
N LYS A 327 -1.12 27.91 2.02
CA LYS A 327 -1.95 27.55 0.87
C LYS A 327 -1.23 28.00 -0.40
N LEU A 328 -0.83 27.04 -1.20
CA LEU A 328 -0.07 27.20 -2.43
C LEU A 328 -1.02 26.97 -3.62
N GLN A 329 -1.29 27.98 -4.45
CA GLN A 329 -2.09 27.80 -5.66
C GLN A 329 -1.21 27.33 -6.81
N THR A 330 -1.57 26.19 -7.41
CA THR A 330 -0.73 25.47 -8.38
C THR A 330 -0.90 26.01 -9.80
N THR A 331 0.19 26.09 -10.56
CA THR A 331 0.16 26.39 -12.00
C THR A 331 -0.19 25.13 -12.83
N ARG A 332 -0.32 25.27 -14.15
CA ARG A 332 -0.50 24.14 -15.06
C ARG A 332 0.73 23.22 -15.16
N SER A 333 1.92 23.75 -14.87
CA SER A 333 3.21 23.03 -14.87
C SER A 333 3.51 22.33 -13.54
N TYR A 334 2.62 22.42 -12.56
CA TYR A 334 2.78 21.76 -11.28
C TYR A 334 2.73 20.23 -11.43
N ASN A 335 3.72 19.56 -10.86
CA ASN A 335 3.82 18.10 -10.83
C ASN A 335 3.55 17.59 -9.40
N SER A 336 2.41 16.94 -9.20
CA SER A 336 1.98 16.41 -7.91
C SER A 336 2.83 15.24 -7.40
N SER A 337 3.58 14.59 -8.28
CA SER A 337 4.41 13.41 -7.93
C SER A 337 5.75 13.78 -7.32
N LEU A 338 6.14 15.06 -7.34
CA LEU A 338 7.39 15.52 -6.75
C LEU A 338 7.37 15.40 -5.22
N LYS A 339 8.50 14.96 -4.67
CA LYS A 339 8.75 14.88 -3.24
C LYS A 339 9.72 15.97 -2.83
N PHE A 340 9.49 16.57 -1.66
CA PHE A 340 10.25 17.70 -1.18
C PHE A 340 10.81 17.45 0.22
N ILE A 341 12.01 17.97 0.48
CA ILE A 341 12.46 18.32 1.82
C ILE A 341 12.23 19.81 2.02
N TYR A 342 11.77 20.17 3.22
CA TYR A 342 11.48 21.52 3.62
C TYR A 342 12.52 21.98 4.62
N TYR A 343 13.06 23.17 4.41
CA TYR A 343 13.89 23.84 5.41
C TYR A 343 13.17 25.06 5.93
N VAL A 344 13.21 25.21 7.24
CA VAL A 344 12.73 26.38 7.96
C VAL A 344 13.97 27.18 8.37
N GLU A 345 14.04 28.41 7.87
CA GLU A 345 15.07 29.38 8.21
C GLU A 345 14.46 30.43 9.15
N VAL A 346 15.07 30.60 10.32
CA VAL A 346 14.70 31.63 11.31
C VAL A 346 15.85 32.59 11.53
#